data_AF-A0AAV1VAQ2-F1
#
_entry.id   AF-A0AAV1VAQ2-F1
#
_cell.length_a   1.000
_cell.length_b   1.000
_cell.length_c   1.000
_cell.angle_alpha   90.00
_cell.angle_beta   90.00
_cell.angle_gamma   90.00
#
_symmetry.space_group_name_H-M   'P 1'
#
loop_
_entity.id
_entity.type
_entity.pdbx_description
1 polymer ?
#
loop_
_entity_poly.entity_id
_entity_poly.type
_entity_poly.pdbx_seq_one_letter_code
_entity_poly.pdbx_strand_id
1 'polypeptide(L)'
;MEQQIAVHAEQKTECSRKWRRGKKTSEFVFSIGDSDKSDRRGWTLDSGAIRHLMSDAQQLVKSRATNDEIAMADGVLLYVTRCGSVRPKVIANGAVATMTLTDVYLAPSLAKNILLTGN
;
A
#
# COMPACT_ATOMS: atom_id res chain seq x y z
N MET A 1 22.83 46.73 21.17
CA MET A 1 21.70 46.98 20.23
C MET A 1 22.18 46.44 18.90
N GLU A 2 21.71 45.33 18.33
CA GLU A 2 20.42 44.64 18.37
C GLU A 2 20.69 43.11 18.18
N GLN A 3 20.29 42.28 19.16
CA GLN A 3 19.16 41.34 19.12
C GLN A 3 19.32 40.11 18.20
N GLN A 4 19.66 38.98 18.85
CA GLN A 4 19.52 37.61 18.36
C GLN A 4 18.02 37.26 18.29
N ILE A 5 17.55 36.70 17.17
CA ILE A 5 16.21 36.13 17.06
C ILE A 5 16.33 34.62 16.98
N ALA A 6 16.03 33.96 18.09
CA ALA A 6 15.73 32.54 18.16
C ALA A 6 14.23 32.32 17.95
N VAL A 7 13.84 31.48 17.00
CA VAL A 7 12.47 30.98 16.82
C VAL A 7 12.56 29.50 16.47
N HIS A 8 12.50 28.66 17.50
CA HIS A 8 11.36 27.80 17.87
C HIS A 8 11.25 26.53 17.00
N ALA A 9 11.80 25.45 17.54
CA ALA A 9 11.55 24.09 17.10
C ALA A 9 10.11 23.70 17.47
N GLU A 10 9.26 23.46 16.47
CA GLU A 10 7.95 22.85 16.70
C GLU A 10 8.13 21.34 16.93
N GLN A 11 8.02 20.94 18.20
CA GLN A 11 7.77 19.56 18.59
C GLN A 11 6.34 19.19 18.17
N LYS A 12 6.19 18.41 17.08
CA LYS A 12 4.90 17.77 16.77
C LYS A 12 4.77 16.46 17.53
N THR A 13 4.00 16.59 18.61
CA THR A 13 3.35 15.60 19.45
C THR A 13 3.19 14.19 18.85
N GLU A 14 3.78 13.24 19.57
CA GLU A 14 3.55 11.80 19.49
C GLU A 14 2.05 11.47 19.53
N CYS A 15 1.55 10.82 18.48
CA CYS A 15 0.16 10.36 18.43
C CYS A 15 -0.01 9.09 19.28
N SER A 16 0.05 9.24 20.61
CA SER A 16 -0.26 8.17 21.57
C SER A 16 -1.78 7.93 21.59
N ARG A 17 -2.30 7.15 20.64
CA ARG A 17 -3.66 6.60 20.73
C ARG A 17 -3.63 5.33 21.56
N LYS A 18 -4.20 5.39 22.77
CA LYS A 18 -4.48 4.21 23.60
C LYS A 18 -5.63 3.41 22.96
N TRP A 19 -5.31 2.24 22.41
CA TRP A 19 -6.31 1.32 21.86
C TRP A 19 -7.09 0.64 22.98
N ARG A 20 -8.40 0.85 23.03
CA ARG A 20 -9.32 0.13 23.93
C ARG A 20 -9.58 -1.25 23.33
N ARG A 21 -9.35 -2.32 24.11
CA ARG A 21 -9.64 -3.71 23.73
C ARG A 21 -11.14 -3.92 23.52
N GLY A 22 -11.54 -4.38 22.34
CA GLY A 22 -12.91 -4.78 22.04
C GLY A 22 -13.01 -5.71 20.83
N LYS A 23 -13.51 -6.93 21.08
CA LYS A 23 -13.91 -8.04 20.17
C LYS A 23 -12.82 -8.61 19.24
N LYS A 24 -12.88 -9.93 19.01
CA LYS A 24 -11.93 -10.73 18.21
C LYS A 24 -11.74 -10.09 16.83
N THR A 25 -10.72 -9.26 16.70
CA THR A 25 -10.21 -8.79 15.42
C THR A 25 -9.51 -9.97 14.77
N SER A 26 -9.90 -10.35 13.57
CA SER A 26 -9.05 -11.22 12.74
C SER A 26 -7.73 -10.46 12.57
N GLU A 27 -6.70 -10.92 13.28
CA GLU A 27 -5.36 -10.39 13.17
C GLU A 27 -4.78 -10.87 11.83
N PHE A 28 -4.64 -9.95 10.89
CA PHE A 28 -3.95 -10.18 9.64
C PHE A 28 -2.49 -9.79 9.87
N VAL A 29 -1.63 -10.79 10.06
CA VAL A 29 -0.18 -10.57 10.14
C VAL A 29 0.35 -10.45 8.72
N PHE A 30 0.44 -9.23 8.22
CA PHE A 30 1.13 -8.96 6.97
C PHE A 30 2.63 -8.93 7.24
N SER A 31 3.33 -10.02 6.97
CA SER A 31 4.79 -10.05 7.08
C SER A 31 5.40 -9.24 5.95
N ILE A 32 5.88 -8.04 6.26
CA ILE A 32 6.87 -7.35 5.42
C ILE A 32 8.15 -8.16 5.57
N GLY A 33 8.33 -9.14 4.70
CA GLY A 33 9.64 -9.74 4.52
C GLY A 33 10.58 -8.66 4.01
N ASP A 34 11.74 -8.52 4.64
CA ASP A 34 12.93 -7.97 3.98
C ASP A 34 13.36 -9.01 2.93
N SER A 35 12.51 -9.24 1.94
CA SER A 35 12.93 -9.95 0.75
C SER A 35 13.84 -8.97 0.02
N ASP A 36 15.01 -9.48 -0.37
CA ASP A 36 16.02 -8.81 -1.18
C ASP A 36 15.40 -7.75 -2.09
N LYS A 37 16.13 -6.65 -2.35
CA LYS A 37 15.72 -5.54 -3.22
C LYS A 37 15.15 -5.96 -4.60
N SER A 38 15.25 -7.24 -4.98
CA SER A 38 14.65 -7.88 -6.14
C SER A 38 13.19 -8.35 -6.01
N ASP A 39 12.59 -8.48 -4.82
CA ASP A 39 11.25 -9.04 -4.68
C ASP A 39 10.14 -8.01 -4.88
N ARG A 40 9.91 -7.66 -6.15
CA ARG A 40 8.80 -6.81 -6.60
C ARG A 40 7.42 -7.44 -6.37
N ARG A 41 7.34 -8.67 -5.84
CA ARG A 41 6.08 -9.40 -5.65
C ARG A 41 5.43 -9.11 -4.29
N GLY A 42 6.19 -8.58 -3.34
CA GLY A 42 5.66 -8.13 -2.05
C GLY A 42 4.61 -7.02 -2.22
N TRP A 43 3.62 -7.01 -1.33
CA TRP A 43 2.62 -5.94 -1.24
C TRP A 43 2.96 -5.00 -0.09
N THR A 44 2.75 -3.71 -0.28
CA THR A 44 2.84 -2.71 0.78
C THR A 44 1.44 -2.32 1.17
N LEU A 45 1.15 -2.40 2.45
CA LEU A 45 -0.14 -1.99 3.00
C LEU A 45 -0.16 -0.47 3.11
N ASP A 46 -1.09 0.20 2.44
CA ASP A 46 -1.12 1.65 2.36
C ASP A 46 -2.54 2.19 2.59
N SER A 47 -2.73 2.91 3.69
CA SER A 47 -4.00 3.58 4.02
C SER A 47 -4.21 4.89 3.27
N GLY A 48 -3.16 5.47 2.69
CA GLY A 48 -3.24 6.66 1.85
C GLY A 48 -3.47 6.35 0.37
N ALA A 49 -3.33 5.08 -0.03
CA ALA A 49 -3.66 4.65 -1.39
C ALA A 49 -5.16 4.80 -1.66
N ILE A 50 -5.52 5.08 -2.91
CA ILE A 50 -6.93 5.14 -3.35
C ILE A 50 -7.33 3.93 -4.20
N ARG A 51 -6.36 3.11 -4.60
CA ARG A 51 -6.54 1.92 -5.46
C ARG A 51 -5.50 0.85 -5.11
N HIS A 52 -5.82 -0.40 -5.41
CA HIS A 52 -4.84 -1.48 -5.41
C HIS A 52 -3.95 -1.37 -6.65
N LEU A 53 -2.63 -1.34 -6.48
CA LEU A 53 -1.68 -1.21 -7.58
C LEU A 53 -0.72 -2.39 -7.63
N MET A 54 -0.33 -2.80 -8.83
CA MET A 54 0.67 -3.84 -9.01
C MET A 54 1.55 -3.58 -10.23
N SER A 55 2.75 -4.16 -10.25
CA SER A 55 3.71 -3.99 -11.36
C SER A 55 3.71 -5.15 -12.37
N ASP A 56 3.23 -6.33 -11.98
CA ASP A 56 3.39 -7.56 -12.77
C ASP A 56 2.09 -8.00 -13.48
N ALA A 57 2.04 -7.81 -14.80
CA ALA A 57 0.86 -8.17 -15.59
C ALA A 57 0.49 -9.66 -15.55
N GLN A 58 1.44 -10.56 -15.26
CA GLN A 58 1.20 -12.00 -15.32
C GLN A 58 0.27 -12.52 -14.22
N GLN A 59 0.13 -11.79 -13.11
CA GLN A 59 -0.72 -12.21 -11.99
C GLN A 59 -2.14 -11.67 -12.10
N LEU A 60 -2.39 -10.77 -13.06
CA LEU A 60 -3.68 -10.14 -13.27
C LEU A 60 -4.60 -11.07 -14.07
N VAL A 61 -5.71 -11.45 -13.47
CA VAL A 61 -6.74 -12.28 -14.09
C VAL A 61 -7.99 -11.45 -14.39
N LYS A 62 -8.76 -11.88 -15.40
CA LYS A 62 -9.98 -11.18 -15.86
C LYS A 62 -9.72 -9.68 -16.12
N SER A 63 -8.56 -9.36 -16.67
CA SER A 63 -8.14 -7.97 -16.87
C SER A 63 -8.87 -7.33 -18.05
N ARG A 64 -9.25 -6.05 -17.90
CA ARG A 64 -9.66 -5.15 -18.97
C ARG A 64 -8.59 -4.09 -19.20
N ALA A 65 -8.47 -3.59 -20.42
CA ALA A 65 -7.63 -2.43 -20.72
C ALA A 65 -8.20 -1.20 -20.00
N THR A 66 -7.31 -0.32 -19.55
CA THR A 66 -7.65 1.00 -19.02
C THR A 66 -6.57 1.99 -19.43
N ASN A 67 -6.90 3.27 -19.40
CA ASN A 67 -5.96 4.36 -19.65
C ASN A 67 -6.30 5.45 -18.63
N ASP A 68 -5.62 5.40 -17.50
CA ASP A 68 -5.83 6.29 -16.36
C ASP A 68 -4.46 6.63 -15.77
N GLU A 69 -4.41 7.70 -14.98
CA GLU A 69 -3.19 8.25 -14.39
C GLU A 69 -3.43 8.48 -12.90
N ILE A 70 -2.43 8.15 -12.08
CA ILE A 70 -2.48 8.34 -10.64
C ILE A 70 -1.38 9.31 -10.23
N ALA A 71 -1.78 10.42 -9.61
CA ALA A 71 -0.83 11.37 -9.03
C ALA A 71 -0.19 10.77 -7.77
N MET A 72 1.13 10.70 -7.76
CA MET A 72 1.93 10.29 -6.62
C MET A 72 2.26 11.50 -5.74
N ALA A 73 2.70 11.25 -4.51
CA ALA A 73 3.00 12.31 -3.53
C ALA A 73 4.15 13.25 -3.95
N ASP A 74 5.05 12.78 -4.81
CA ASP A 74 6.14 13.57 -5.41
C ASP A 74 5.69 14.38 -6.65
N GLY A 75 4.41 14.31 -7.01
CA GLY A 75 3.85 14.96 -8.19
C GLY A 75 4.06 14.19 -9.50
N VAL A 76 4.72 13.04 -9.47
CA VAL A 76 4.89 12.18 -10.64
C VAL A 76 3.57 11.47 -10.96
N LEU A 77 3.26 11.36 -12.26
CA LEU A 77 2.09 10.63 -12.74
C LEU A 77 2.46 9.17 -13.01
N LEU A 78 1.70 8.27 -12.40
CA LEU A 78 1.81 6.83 -12.60
C LEU A 78 0.73 6.36 -13.58
N TYR A 79 1.16 5.89 -14.75
CA TYR A 79 0.28 5.35 -15.78
C TYR A 79 -0.22 3.96 -15.43
N VAL A 80 -1.54 3.76 -15.49
CA VAL A 80 -2.17 2.44 -15.35
C VAL A 80 -2.78 1.98 -16.67
N THR A 81 -2.48 0.74 -17.05
CA THR A 81 -2.78 0.22 -18.40
C THR A 81 -3.82 -0.90 -18.41
N ARG A 82 -3.99 -1.59 -17.27
CA ARG A 82 -5.00 -2.64 -17.09
C ARG A 82 -5.62 -2.57 -15.71
N CYS A 83 -6.84 -3.07 -15.61
CA CYS A 83 -7.55 -3.26 -14.35
C CYS A 83 -8.12 -4.68 -14.32
N GLY A 84 -7.98 -5.39 -13.20
CA GLY A 84 -8.45 -6.77 -13.10
C GLY A 84 -8.50 -7.26 -11.67
N SER A 85 -8.32 -8.56 -11.50
CA SER A 85 -8.27 -9.20 -10.18
C SER A 85 -6.97 -9.94 -9.98
N VAL A 86 -6.56 -10.11 -8.74
CA VAL A 86 -5.42 -10.96 -8.35
C VAL A 86 -5.82 -11.89 -7.20
N ARG A 87 -5.10 -12.99 -7.05
CA ARG A 87 -5.35 -13.98 -6.00
C ARG A 87 -4.12 -14.25 -5.14
N PRO A 88 -3.65 -13.26 -4.36
CA PRO A 88 -2.50 -13.45 -3.50
C PRO A 88 -2.78 -14.49 -2.42
N LYS A 89 -1.74 -15.27 -2.10
CA LYS A 89 -1.72 -16.06 -0.88
C LYS A 89 -1.34 -15.14 0.27
N VAL A 90 -2.12 -15.18 1.34
CA VAL A 90 -1.90 -14.42 2.56
C VAL A 90 -1.75 -15.38 3.72
N ILE A 91 -0.92 -15.03 4.70
CA ILE A 91 -0.83 -15.77 5.96
C ILE A 91 -1.56 -14.93 7.01
N ALA A 92 -2.59 -15.50 7.62
CA ALA A 92 -3.33 -14.85 8.69
C ALA A 92 -3.39 -15.82 9.88
N ASN A 93 -2.90 -15.39 11.05
CA ASN A 93 -2.83 -16.24 12.24
C ASN A 93 -2.15 -17.60 12.01
N GLY A 94 -1.08 -17.62 11.22
CA GLY A 94 -0.34 -18.84 10.87
C GLY A 94 -1.03 -19.76 9.84
N ALA A 95 -2.25 -19.42 9.39
CA ALA A 95 -2.95 -20.15 8.34
C ALA A 95 -2.77 -19.48 6.98
N VAL A 96 -2.47 -20.28 5.95
CA VAL A 96 -2.44 -19.82 4.56
C VAL A 96 -3.87 -19.71 4.04
N ALA A 97 -4.26 -18.52 3.60
CA ALA A 97 -5.50 -18.26 2.90
C ALA A 97 -5.23 -17.68 1.51
N THR A 98 -6.20 -17.81 0.61
CA THR A 98 -6.17 -17.12 -0.69
C THR A 98 -7.18 -15.99 -0.65
N MET A 99 -6.72 -14.76 -0.83
CA MET A 99 -7.58 -13.59 -0.91
C MET A 99 -7.85 -13.25 -2.38
N THR A 100 -9.06 -12.84 -2.73
CA THR A 100 -9.34 -12.27 -4.05
C THR A 100 -9.38 -10.77 -3.93
N LEU A 101 -8.50 -10.08 -4.64
CA LEU A 101 -8.55 -8.62 -4.79
C LEU A 101 -9.13 -8.29 -6.15
N THR A 102 -10.17 -7.46 -6.18
CA THR A 102 -10.71 -6.87 -7.40
C THR A 102 -10.19 -5.46 -7.58
N ASP A 103 -10.45 -4.88 -8.74
CA ASP A 103 -10.07 -3.50 -9.07
C ASP A 103 -8.58 -3.21 -8.81
N VAL A 104 -7.74 -4.17 -9.20
CA VAL A 104 -6.28 -4.05 -9.13
C VAL A 104 -5.77 -3.48 -10.45
N TYR A 105 -5.06 -2.37 -10.35
CA TYR A 105 -4.55 -1.63 -11.49
C TYR A 105 -3.08 -1.96 -11.75
N LEU A 106 -2.77 -2.24 -13.01
CA LEU A 106 -1.42 -2.51 -13.47
C LEU A 106 -0.69 -1.21 -13.77
N ALA A 107 0.34 -0.92 -12.98
CA ALA A 107 1.29 0.17 -13.13
C ALA A 107 2.71 -0.41 -13.30
N PRO A 108 3.20 -0.61 -14.53
CA PRO A 108 4.48 -1.29 -14.79
C PRO A 108 5.69 -0.63 -14.12
N SER A 109 5.66 0.69 -13.95
CA SER A 109 6.75 1.47 -13.35
C SER A 109 6.74 1.44 -11.81
N LEU A 110 5.77 0.77 -11.20
CA LEU A 110 5.65 0.70 -9.74
C LEU A 110 6.79 -0.12 -9.13
N ALA A 111 7.39 0.40 -8.05
CA ALA A 111 8.51 -0.24 -7.38
C ALA A 111 8.09 -1.47 -6.55
N LYS A 112 6.95 -1.39 -5.85
CA LYS A 112 6.34 -2.46 -5.04
C LYS A 112 4.83 -2.41 -5.18
N ASN A 113 4.15 -3.57 -5.15
CA ASN A 113 2.69 -3.62 -5.20
C ASN A 113 2.09 -2.88 -3.98
N ILE A 114 0.92 -2.27 -4.15
CA ILE A 114 0.24 -1.48 -3.13
C ILE A 114 -1.14 -2.08 -2.86
N LEU A 115 -1.37 -2.43 -1.59
CA LEU A 115 -2.64 -2.90 -1.08
C LEU A 115 -3.30 -1.76 -0.30
N LEU A 116 -4.32 -1.14 -0.90
CA LEU A 116 -5.20 -0.20 -0.21
C LEU A 116 -5.81 -0.83 1.05
N THR A 117 -5.76 -0.11 2.17
CA THR A 117 -6.51 -0.44 3.40
C THR A 117 -7.59 0.57 3.69
N GLY A 118 -8.84 0.13 3.55
CA GLY A 118 -10.02 0.95 3.78
C GLY A 118 -10.98 0.77 2.62
N ASN A 119 -12.03 0.00 2.87
CA ASN A 119 -13.28 0.01 2.12
C ASN A 119 -14.40 0.25 3.11
#